data_AF-A0A8T5EFT3-F1
#
_entry.id   AF-A0A8T5EFT3-F1
#
_cell.length_a   1.000
_cell.length_b   1.000
_cell.length_c   1.000
_cell.angle_alpha   90.00
_cell.angle_beta   90.00
_cell.angle_gamma   90.00
#
_symmetry.space_group_name_H-M   'P 1'
#
loop_
_entity.id
_entity.type
_entity.pdbx_description
1 polymer ?
#
loop_
_entity_poly.entity_id
_entity_poly.type
_entity_poly.pdbx_seq_one_letter_code
_entity_poly.pdbx_strand_id
1 'polypeptide(L)'
;MTAQGRIVWVSGPAVRADGMADAKMYETVTVGDSKLVGEVIRLTGDVAFIQVYESTSGLKPGEPVIGTGNPLSVLLGPGIIGQLYDGIQRPLKELSKAS
;
A
#
# COMPACT_ATOMS: atom_id res chain seq x y z
N MET A 1 1.49 7.82 15.97
CA MET A 1 2.45 8.17 14.90
C MET A 1 2.28 7.16 13.79
N THR A 2 2.47 7.55 12.54
CA THR A 2 2.42 6.62 11.40
C THR A 2 3.78 5.96 11.25
N ALA A 3 3.78 4.63 11.09
CA ALA A 3 5.01 3.85 10.94
C ALA A 3 5.80 4.33 9.71
N GLN A 4 7.13 4.38 9.82
CA GLN A 4 8.01 4.79 8.73
C GLN A 4 9.21 3.86 8.66
N GLY A 5 9.23 3.05 7.62
CA GLY A 5 10.27 2.07 7.38
C GLY A 5 10.91 2.21 6.02
N ARG A 6 11.75 1.22 5.69
CA ARG A 6 12.41 1.10 4.38
C ARG A 6 12.33 -0.31 3.87
N ILE A 7 12.16 -0.47 2.56
CA ILE A 7 12.16 -1.77 1.90
C ILE A 7 13.52 -2.43 2.12
N VAL A 8 13.52 -3.67 2.62
CA VAL A 8 14.75 -4.49 2.75
C VAL A 8 14.75 -5.65 1.76
N TRP A 9 13.58 -6.05 1.25
CA TRP A 9 13.44 -7.17 0.33
C TRP A 9 12.14 -7.12 -0.47
N VAL A 10 12.19 -7.56 -1.72
CA VAL A 10 11.05 -7.64 -2.64
C VAL A 10 11.08 -9.01 -3.33
N SER A 11 9.95 -9.71 -3.36
CA SER A 11 9.77 -10.96 -4.11
C SER A 11 8.36 -11.07 -4.64
N GLY A 12 8.20 -10.86 -5.94
CA GLY A 12 6.88 -10.74 -6.54
C GLY A 12 6.08 -9.65 -5.81
N PRO A 13 4.85 -9.92 -5.37
CA PRO A 13 4.02 -8.90 -4.71
C PRO A 13 4.30 -8.78 -3.19
N ALA A 14 5.17 -9.62 -2.63
CA ALA A 14 5.54 -9.59 -1.22
C ALA A 14 6.77 -8.69 -0.99
N VAL A 15 6.64 -7.75 -0.06
CA VAL A 15 7.68 -6.80 0.34
C VAL A 15 7.96 -6.95 1.83
N ARG A 16 9.22 -6.81 2.24
CA ARG A 16 9.58 -6.67 3.66
C ARG A 16 10.14 -5.27 3.89
N ALA A 17 9.72 -4.64 4.97
CA ALA A 17 10.20 -3.34 5.38
C ALA A 17 10.67 -3.38 6.84
N ASP A 18 11.82 -2.76 7.09
CA ASP A 18 12.42 -2.59 8.42
C ASP A 18 12.11 -1.20 8.97
N GLY A 19 12.18 -0.99 10.29
CA GLY A 19 11.75 0.25 10.95
C GLY A 19 10.22 0.38 11.06
N MET A 20 9.51 -0.74 11.14
CA MET A 20 8.05 -0.82 11.13
C MET A 20 7.45 -1.24 12.48
N ALA A 21 8.16 -1.07 13.59
CA ALA A 21 7.68 -1.41 14.94
C ALA A 21 6.33 -0.77 15.31
N ASP A 22 6.06 0.43 14.81
CA ASP A 22 4.80 1.16 15.05
C ASP A 22 3.65 0.76 14.11
N ALA A 23 3.91 -0.12 13.14
CA ALA A 23 2.89 -0.55 12.18
C ALA A 23 1.92 -1.55 12.81
N LYS A 24 0.67 -1.54 12.33
CA LYS A 24 -0.37 -2.46 12.80
C LYS A 24 -0.66 -3.52 11.76
N MET A 25 -1.11 -4.69 12.23
CA MET A 25 -1.63 -5.74 11.37
C MET A 25 -2.85 -5.21 10.59
N TYR A 26 -2.97 -5.55 9.30
CA TYR A 26 -3.99 -5.05 8.36
C TYR A 26 -3.95 -3.55 8.06
N GLU A 27 -2.90 -2.85 8.51
CA GLU A 27 -2.72 -1.45 8.18
C GLU A 27 -2.37 -1.29 6.69
N THR A 28 -2.99 -0.31 6.03
CA THR A 28 -2.60 0.09 4.68
C THR A 28 -1.30 0.90 4.74
N VAL A 29 -0.38 0.63 3.83
CA VAL A 29 0.91 1.29 3.69
C VAL A 29 1.09 1.81 2.28
N THR A 30 1.90 2.86 2.16
CA THR A 30 2.42 3.38 0.91
C THR A 30 3.85 2.86 0.73
N VAL A 31 4.12 2.17 -0.37
CA VAL A 31 5.38 1.44 -0.62
C VAL A 31 6.13 2.06 -1.79
N GLY A 32 7.38 2.40 -1.56
CA GLY A 32 8.28 2.92 -2.58
C GLY A 32 8.09 4.40 -2.89
N ASP A 33 8.97 4.93 -3.73
CA ASP A 33 8.87 6.32 -4.22
C ASP A 33 7.63 6.52 -5.11
N SER A 34 7.20 5.45 -5.79
CA SER A 34 5.97 5.40 -6.60
C SER A 34 4.68 5.35 -5.77
N LYS A 35 4.79 5.28 -4.44
CA LYS A 35 3.66 5.29 -3.51
C LYS A 35 2.60 4.21 -3.78
N LEU A 36 3.07 3.00 -4.04
CA LEU A 36 2.19 1.86 -4.32
C LEU A 36 1.39 1.48 -3.07
N VAL A 37 0.13 1.10 -3.26
CA VAL A 37 -0.73 0.68 -2.15
C VAL A 37 -0.41 -0.76 -1.75
N GLY A 38 -0.18 -0.98 -0.46
CA GLY A 38 -0.02 -2.30 0.13
C GLY A 38 -0.66 -2.43 1.50
N GLU A 39 -0.66 -3.63 2.03
CA GLU A 39 -1.23 -3.98 3.33
C GLU A 39 -0.24 -4.80 4.16
N VAL A 40 -0.13 -4.49 5.46
CA VAL A 40 0.66 -5.27 6.41
C VAL A 40 -0.04 -6.59 6.73
N ILE A 41 0.59 -7.70 6.34
CA ILE A 41 0.06 -9.07 6.51
C ILE A 41 0.80 -9.89 7.56
N ARG A 42 1.92 -9.39 8.09
CA ARG A 42 2.63 -9.98 9.25
C ARG A 42 3.58 -8.95 9.84
N LEU A 43 3.71 -8.97 11.16
CA LEU A 43 4.71 -8.21 11.91
C LEU A 43 5.64 -9.17 12.64
N THR A 44 6.94 -8.91 12.60
CA THR A 44 7.96 -9.71 13.30
C THR A 44 9.03 -8.79 13.84
N GLY A 45 8.91 -8.41 15.12
CA GLY A 45 9.77 -7.40 15.72
C GLY A 45 9.59 -6.05 15.00
N ASP A 46 10.67 -5.51 14.46
CA ASP A 46 10.69 -4.25 13.71
C ASP A 46 10.43 -4.43 12.20
N VAL A 47 10.21 -5.67 11.74
CA VAL A 47 10.01 -5.99 10.32
C VAL A 47 8.53 -6.22 10.03
N ALA A 48 8.00 -5.48 9.05
CA ALA A 48 6.68 -5.71 8.48
C ALA A 48 6.79 -6.48 7.15
N PHE A 49 5.91 -7.47 6.98
CA PHE A 49 5.65 -8.11 5.70
C PHE A 49 4.42 -7.45 5.09
N ILE A 50 4.57 -7.00 3.86
CA ILE A 50 3.60 -6.19 3.16
C ILE A 50 3.22 -6.90 1.87
N GLN A 51 1.93 -7.02 1.63
CA GLN A 51 1.38 -7.44 0.36
C GLN A 51 1.07 -6.18 -0.46
N VAL A 52 1.74 -6.00 -1.57
CA VAL A 52 1.49 -4.88 -2.49
C VAL A 52 0.38 -5.29 -3.46
N TYR A 53 -0.61 -4.41 -3.67
CA TYR A 53 -1.75 -4.68 -4.56
C TYR A 53 -1.52 -4.22 -6.00
N GLU A 54 -0.42 -3.49 -6.23
CA GLU A 54 0.01 -3.00 -7.54
C GLU A 54 1.28 -3.73 -7.99
N SER A 55 1.71 -3.46 -9.23
CA SER A 55 2.95 -4.03 -9.77
C SER A 55 4.17 -3.54 -8.98
N THR A 56 4.92 -4.47 -8.39
CA THR A 56 6.18 -4.20 -7.67
C THR A 56 7.38 -4.03 -8.60
N SER A 57 7.16 -4.09 -9.92
CA SER A 57 8.21 -3.87 -10.91
C SER A 57 8.86 -2.51 -10.72
N GLY A 58 10.17 -2.51 -10.52
CA GLY A 58 10.96 -1.29 -10.34
C GLY A 58 11.20 -0.88 -8.89
N LEU A 59 10.51 -1.48 -7.92
CA LEU A 59 10.81 -1.27 -6.49
C LEU A 59 12.20 -1.80 -6.13
N LYS A 60 12.91 -1.07 -5.27
CA LYS A 60 14.25 -1.40 -4.80
C LYS A 60 14.35 -1.36 -3.28
N PRO A 61 15.22 -2.18 -2.67
CA PRO A 61 15.61 -2.00 -1.28
C PRO A 61 16.13 -0.57 -1.01
N GLY A 62 15.78 -0.02 0.15
CA GLY A 62 16.12 1.33 0.60
C GLY A 62 15.02 2.37 0.40
N GLU A 63 14.05 2.11 -0.50
CA GLU A 63 12.91 2.99 -0.74
C GLU A 63 11.97 3.05 0.48
N PRO A 64 11.22 4.17 0.66
CA PRO A 64 10.42 4.38 1.87
C PRO A 64 9.17 3.48 1.91
N VAL A 65 8.76 3.15 3.13
CA VAL A 65 7.45 2.58 3.42
C VAL A 65 6.78 3.41 4.50
N ILE A 66 5.57 3.89 4.24
CA ILE A 66 4.85 4.80 5.14
C ILE A 66 3.50 4.20 5.49
N GLY A 67 3.26 3.99 6.78
CA GLY A 67 1.97 3.57 7.31
C GLY A 67 0.92 4.67 7.19
N THR A 68 -0.32 4.29 6.93
CA THR A 68 -1.48 5.21 6.94
C THR A 68 -2.18 5.26 8.29
N GLY A 69 -1.84 4.35 9.21
CA GLY A 69 -2.46 4.18 10.52
C GLY A 69 -3.86 3.56 10.50
N ASN A 70 -4.40 3.27 9.32
CA ASN A 70 -5.76 2.82 9.10
C ASN A 70 -5.80 1.54 8.24
N PRO A 71 -6.80 0.67 8.43
CA PRO A 71 -7.02 -0.45 7.54
C PRO A 71 -7.55 -0.01 6.17
N LEU A 72 -7.46 -0.90 5.18
CA LEU A 72 -8.00 -0.65 3.86
C LEU A 72 -9.50 -0.35 3.98
N SER A 73 -9.91 0.80 3.44
CA SER A 73 -11.26 1.34 3.58
C SER A 73 -11.75 1.84 2.23
N VAL A 74 -13.07 1.82 2.06
CA VAL A 74 -13.73 2.31 0.85
C VAL A 74 -14.66 3.47 1.19
N LEU A 75 -14.74 4.45 0.30
CA LEU A 75 -15.68 5.56 0.42
C LEU A 75 -17.07 5.10 -0.02
N LEU A 76 -18.07 5.33 0.82
CA LEU A 76 -19.48 5.06 0.54
C LEU A 76 -20.26 6.36 0.48
N GLY A 77 -21.06 6.55 -0.56
CA GLY A 77 -21.87 7.75 -0.72
C GLY A 77 -22.51 7.89 -2.10
N PRO A 78 -23.23 9.00 -2.33
CA PRO A 78 -23.75 9.35 -3.65
C PRO A 78 -22.64 9.41 -4.71
N GLY A 79 -22.96 8.99 -5.93
CA GLY A 79 -22.00 8.99 -7.05
C GLY A 79 -21.23 7.69 -7.25
N ILE A 80 -21.51 6.62 -6.48
CA ILE A 80 -20.93 5.28 -6.69
C ILE A 80 -21.67 4.49 -7.76
N ILE A 81 -23.00 4.57 -7.80
CA ILE A 81 -23.82 3.83 -8.78
C ILE A 81 -23.55 4.36 -10.19
N GLY A 82 -23.26 3.45 -11.13
CA GLY A 82 -22.94 3.78 -12.52
C GLY A 82 -21.47 4.12 -12.78
N GLN A 83 -20.62 4.09 -11.74
CA GLN A 83 -19.18 4.21 -11.89
C GLN A 83 -18.49 2.85 -12.04
N LEU A 84 -17.32 2.88 -12.66
CA LEU A 84 -16.44 1.73 -12.82
C LEU A 84 -15.15 2.00 -12.03
N TYR A 85 -14.80 1.08 -11.15
CA TYR A 85 -13.63 1.18 -10.26
C TYR A 85 -12.66 0.02 -10.47
N ASP A 86 -11.40 0.21 -10.08
CA ASP A 86 -10.42 -0.88 -9.95
C ASP A 86 -10.51 -1.59 -8.57
N GLY A 87 -9.59 -2.52 -8.31
CA GLY A 87 -9.56 -3.31 -7.07
C GLY A 87 -9.30 -2.53 -5.78
N ILE A 88 -8.89 -1.26 -5.87
CA ILE A 88 -8.67 -0.38 -4.71
C ILE A 88 -9.54 0.89 -4.76
N GLN A 89 -10.67 0.81 -5.46
CA GLN A 89 -11.70 1.86 -5.55
C GLN A 89 -11.26 3.16 -6.28
N ARG A 90 -10.31 3.09 -7.22
CA ARG A 90 -9.99 4.23 -8.10
C ARG A 90 -10.93 4.29 -9.31
N PRO A 91 -11.55 5.44 -9.63
CA PRO A 91 -12.51 5.54 -10.73
C PRO A 91 -11.82 5.45 -12.09
N LEU A 92 -12.06 4.37 -12.82
CA LEU A 92 -11.39 4.05 -14.10
C LEU A 92 -11.69 5.07 -15.20
N LYS A 93 -12.92 5.60 -15.25
CA LYS A 93 -13.30 6.63 -16.24
C LYS A 93 -12.49 7.91 -16.09
N GLU A 94 -12.16 8.30 -14.86
CA GLU A 94 -11.37 9.53 -14.62
C GLU A 94 -9.89 9.29 -14.87
N LEU A 95 -9.36 8.12 -14.48
CA LEU A 95 -7.98 7.73 -14.82
C LEU A 95 -7.75 7.70 -16.34
N SER A 96 -8.72 7.21 -17.11
CA SER A 96 -8.61 7.16 -18.58
C SER A 96 -8.57 8.54 -19.22
N LYS A 97 -9.17 9.58 -18.63
CA LYS A 97 -9.13 10.95 -19.16
C LYS A 97 -7.83 11.67 -18.82
N ALA A 98 -7.17 11.24 -17.75
CA ALA A 98 -5.92 11.83 -17.27
C ALA A 98 -4.67 11.24 -17.96
N SER A 99 -4.87 10.23 -18.82
CA SER A 99 -3.83 9.59 -19.66
C SER A 99 -3.82 10.20 -21.05
#